data_AF-A0AAU0S043-F1
#
_entry.id   AF-A0AAU0S043-F1
#
_cell.length_a   1.000
_cell.length_b   1.000
_cell.length_c   1.000
_cell.angle_alpha   90.00
_cell.angle_beta   90.00
_cell.angle_gamma   90.00
#
_symmetry.space_group_name_H-M   'P 1'
#
loop_
_entity.id
_entity.type
_entity.pdbx_description
1 polymer ?
#
loop_
_entity_poly.entity_id
_entity_poly.type
_entity_poly.pdbx_seq_one_letter_code
_entity_poly.pdbx_strand_id
1 'polypeptide(L)'
;MTDNAHRTQNGKEEGYQADAVDVRKVWAMVGVLLLTLMVCCGVIAWLIHSLQAQHAAFSPPMSDLERERLLPPEPRLEVMPRLDGIRYRQQAQQQLNSYGWVTPQQGIAHIPLKEAQQLILQRGWPQPYAGQTGARDGP
;
A
#
# COMPACT_ATOMS: atom_id res chain seq x y z
N MET A 1 -29.96 -97.30 3.09
CA MET A 1 -28.67 -96.91 3.71
C MET A 1 -28.13 -95.74 2.90
N THR A 2 -27.94 -94.50 3.35
CA THR A 2 -28.02 -93.77 4.62
C THR A 2 -27.98 -92.31 4.14
N ASP A 3 -29.00 -91.51 4.42
CA ASP A 3 -29.13 -90.69 5.62
C ASP A 3 -28.37 -89.35 5.55
N ASN A 4 -29.08 -88.33 6.05
CA ASN A 4 -28.70 -86.98 6.44
C ASN A 4 -28.72 -85.80 5.46
N ALA A 5 -29.84 -85.10 5.61
CA ALA A 5 -30.11 -83.70 5.34
C ALA A 5 -29.39 -82.72 6.31
N HIS A 6 -29.59 -81.44 6.01
CA HIS A 6 -29.51 -80.24 6.88
C HIS A 6 -28.14 -79.63 7.22
N ARG A 7 -27.85 -78.49 6.57
CA ARG A 7 -27.59 -77.18 7.21
C ARG A 7 -27.40 -76.12 6.12
N THR A 8 -28.42 -75.35 5.76
CA THR A 8 -28.79 -74.02 6.33
C THR A 8 -27.63 -73.06 6.52
N GLN A 9 -27.72 -71.94 5.78
CA GLN A 9 -27.46 -70.56 6.19
C GLN A 9 -26.10 -70.27 6.82
N ASN A 10 -25.37 -69.29 6.27
CA ASN A 10 -25.49 -67.94 6.82
C ASN A 10 -24.79 -66.92 5.92
N GLY A 11 -25.42 -65.77 5.77
CA GLY A 11 -24.81 -64.61 5.15
C GLY A 11 -23.55 -64.18 5.90
N LYS A 12 -22.60 -63.67 5.14
CA LYS A 12 -21.69 -62.64 5.62
C LYS A 12 -21.76 -61.52 4.62
N GLU A 13 -22.71 -60.62 4.87
CA GLU A 13 -22.36 -59.22 4.75
C GLU A 13 -21.14 -58.95 5.63
N GLU A 14 -20.47 -57.84 5.35
CA GLU A 14 -19.34 -57.28 6.08
C GLU A 14 -17.96 -57.78 5.60
N GLY A 15 -17.04 -56.92 5.16
CA GLY A 15 -16.94 -55.50 5.42
C GLY A 15 -16.22 -54.77 4.29
N TYR A 16 -16.56 -53.49 4.19
CA TYR A 16 -15.64 -52.41 3.86
C TYR A 16 -14.19 -52.88 4.01
N GLN A 17 -13.46 -53.03 2.89
CA GLN A 17 -12.00 -53.04 2.96
C GLN A 17 -11.65 -51.65 3.47
N ALA A 18 -11.55 -51.53 4.80
CA ALA A 18 -10.70 -50.55 5.42
C ALA A 18 -9.32 -50.91 4.89
N ASP A 19 -8.99 -50.30 3.76
CA ASP A 19 -7.65 -50.30 3.19
C ASP A 19 -6.76 -49.94 4.37
N ALA A 20 -6.07 -50.95 4.91
CA ALA A 20 -5.35 -50.84 6.15
C ALA A 20 -4.10 -50.05 5.82
N VAL A 21 -4.30 -48.74 5.67
CA VAL A 21 -3.24 -47.77 5.49
C VAL A 21 -2.38 -47.91 6.74
N ASP A 22 -1.24 -48.57 6.57
CA ASP A 22 -0.26 -48.77 7.62
C ASP A 22 0.11 -47.41 8.20
N VAL A 23 -0.44 -47.09 9.37
CA VAL A 23 -0.21 -45.82 10.08
C VAL A 23 1.29 -45.54 10.24
N ARG A 24 2.10 -46.59 10.40
CA ARG A 24 3.56 -46.50 10.45
C ARG A 24 4.18 -45.96 9.16
N LYS A 25 3.66 -46.35 7.99
CA LYS A 25 4.10 -45.85 6.68
C LYS A 25 3.62 -44.41 6.46
N VAL A 26 2.43 -44.04 6.94
CA VAL A 26 1.94 -42.65 6.91
C VAL A 26 2.81 -41.73 7.76
N TRP A 27 3.13 -42.13 8.99
CA TRP A 27 4.04 -41.37 9.85
C TRP A 27 5.45 -41.25 9.26
N ALA A 28 5.94 -42.31 8.62
CA ALA A 28 7.21 -42.25 7.89
C ALA A 28 7.16 -41.25 6.72
N MET A 29 6.07 -41.24 5.93
CA MET A 29 5.88 -40.29 4.83
C MET A 29 5.76 -38.84 5.32
N VAL A 30 5.00 -38.60 6.39
CA VAL A 30 4.88 -37.27 7.02
C VAL A 30 6.23 -36.82 7.56
N GLY A 31 6.99 -37.73 8.19
CA GLY A 31 8.34 -37.46 8.68
C GLY A 31 9.29 -37.08 7.55
N VAL A 32 9.27 -37.80 6.43
CA VAL A 32 10.07 -37.47 5.25
C VAL A 32 9.67 -36.11 4.67
N LEU A 33 8.36 -35.83 4.54
CA LEU A 33 7.88 -34.54 4.03
C LEU A 33 8.33 -33.37 4.92
N LEU A 34 8.21 -33.52 6.24
CA LEU A 34 8.68 -32.52 7.21
C LEU A 34 10.19 -32.34 7.14
N LEU A 35 10.95 -33.43 7.02
CA LEU A 35 12.40 -33.37 6.85
C LEU A 35 12.77 -32.62 5.56
N THR A 36 12.11 -32.92 4.45
CA THR A 36 12.34 -32.22 3.18
C THR A 36 12.01 -30.74 3.29
N LEU A 37 10.90 -30.38 3.93
CA LEU A 37 10.53 -28.99 4.17
C LEU A 37 11.57 -28.28 5.05
N MET A 38 12.02 -28.93 6.12
CA MET A 38 13.04 -28.39 7.03
C MET A 38 14.37 -28.16 6.31
N VAL A 39 14.80 -29.10 5.48
CA VAL A 39 16.00 -28.97 4.65
C VAL A 39 15.85 -27.82 3.66
N CYS A 40 14.70 -27.70 2.99
CA CYS A 40 14.44 -26.62 2.05
C CYS A 40 14.50 -25.24 2.74
N CYS A 41 13.83 -25.10 3.88
CA CYS A 41 13.90 -23.88 4.69
C CYS A 41 15.32 -23.58 5.17
N GLY A 42 16.08 -24.60 5.57
CA GLY A 42 17.48 -24.46 5.98
C GLY A 42 18.39 -23.98 4.85
N VAL A 43 18.23 -24.54 3.64
CA VAL A 43 18.98 -24.11 2.45
C VAL A 43 18.62 -22.68 2.07
N ILE A 44 17.34 -22.30 2.11
CA ILE A 44 16.90 -20.93 1.83
C ILE A 44 17.47 -19.96 2.87
N ALA A 45 17.40 -20.29 4.16
CA ALA A 45 17.96 -19.45 5.22
C ALA A 45 19.48 -19.32 5.10
N TRP A 46 20.19 -20.41 4.79
CA TRP A 46 21.63 -20.40 4.55
C TRP A 46 22.00 -19.56 3.33
N LEU A 47 21.26 -19.71 2.22
CA LEU A 47 21.45 -18.90 1.02
C LEU A 47 21.25 -17.42 1.33
N ILE A 48 20.15 -17.04 1.98
CA ILE A 48 19.88 -15.66 2.39
C ILE A 48 21.00 -15.13 3.30
N HIS A 49 21.46 -15.90 4.27
CA HIS A 49 22.54 -15.47 5.17
C HIS A 49 23.87 -15.30 4.42
N SER A 50 24.20 -16.23 3.51
CA SER A 50 25.39 -16.14 2.66
C SER A 50 25.34 -14.96 1.70
N LEU A 51 24.16 -14.69 1.14
CA LEU A 51 23.92 -13.54 0.28
C LEU A 51 23.99 -12.26 1.10
N GLN A 52 23.42 -12.19 2.30
CA GLN A 52 23.53 -11.03 3.19
C GLN A 52 24.97 -10.79 3.63
N ALA A 53 25.77 -11.81 3.91
CA ALA A 53 27.20 -11.66 4.17
C ALA A 53 27.95 -11.07 2.97
N GLN A 54 27.53 -11.41 1.75
CA GLN A 54 28.09 -10.85 0.51
C GLN A 54 27.50 -9.47 0.16
N HIS A 55 26.20 -9.22 0.41
CA HIS A 55 25.49 -7.96 0.21
C HIS A 55 25.81 -6.94 1.31
N ALA A 56 26.33 -7.34 2.47
CA ALA A 56 26.91 -6.42 3.45
C ALA A 56 28.24 -5.83 2.91
N ALA A 57 28.97 -6.60 2.08
CA ALA A 57 30.12 -6.10 1.33
C ALA A 57 29.73 -5.40 0.01
N PHE A 58 28.59 -5.77 -0.59
CA PHE A 58 28.04 -5.24 -1.86
C PHE A 58 26.82 -4.32 -1.70
N SER A 59 26.61 -3.77 -0.51
CA SER A 59 25.81 -2.56 -0.31
C SER A 59 26.79 -1.41 -0.07
N PRO A 60 27.53 -0.94 -1.10
CA PRO A 60 27.94 0.44 -1.02
C PRO A 60 26.65 1.24 -0.78
N PRO A 61 26.64 2.24 0.12
CA PRO A 61 25.48 3.11 0.22
C PRO A 61 25.18 3.58 -1.20
N MET A 62 24.01 3.23 -1.74
CA MET A 62 23.62 3.71 -3.07
C MET A 62 23.80 5.23 -3.01
N SER A 63 24.83 5.74 -3.70
CA SER A 63 25.12 7.17 -3.64
C SER A 63 23.88 7.87 -4.20
N ASP A 64 23.49 9.01 -3.62
CA ASP A 64 22.23 9.70 -3.98
C ASP A 64 22.08 9.91 -5.50
N LEU A 65 23.20 9.98 -6.23
CA LEU A 65 23.31 10.10 -7.67
C LEU A 65 22.78 8.89 -8.47
N GLU A 66 22.93 7.68 -7.95
CA GLU A 66 22.46 6.45 -8.62
C GLU A 66 20.96 6.24 -8.39
N ARG A 67 20.46 6.72 -7.24
CA ARG A 67 19.02 6.81 -6.95
C ARG A 67 18.34 7.82 -7.89
N GLU A 68 18.94 8.99 -8.08
CA GLU A 68 18.44 10.04 -9.00
C GLU A 68 18.32 9.53 -10.45
N ARG A 69 19.25 8.68 -10.91
CA ARG A 69 19.27 8.15 -12.29
C ARG A 69 18.15 7.15 -12.60
N LEU A 70 17.59 6.52 -11.58
CA LEU A 70 16.48 5.55 -11.68
C LEU A 70 15.11 6.21 -11.48
N LEU A 71 15.07 7.43 -10.94
CA LEU A 71 13.82 8.16 -10.80
C LEU A 71 13.46 8.78 -12.16
N PRO A 72 12.22 8.60 -12.65
CA PRO A 72 11.75 9.33 -13.80
C PRO A 72 11.91 10.84 -13.53
N PRO A 73 12.29 11.63 -14.56
CA PRO A 73 12.38 13.07 -14.44
C PRO A 73 11.06 13.65 -13.94
N GLU A 74 11.11 14.79 -13.24
CA GLU A 74 9.90 15.46 -12.78
C GLU A 74 8.95 15.75 -13.97
N PRO A 75 7.61 15.64 -13.81
CA PRO A 75 6.87 15.48 -12.56
C PRO A 75 6.75 14.01 -12.10
N ARG A 76 7.21 13.77 -10.87
CA ARG A 76 7.07 12.47 -10.22
C ARG A 76 5.59 12.25 -9.88
N LEU A 77 5.13 11.01 -9.99
CA LEU A 77 3.78 10.64 -9.57
C LEU A 77 3.65 10.90 -8.06
N GLU A 78 2.69 11.75 -7.67
CA GLU A 78 2.38 12.02 -6.28
C GLU A 78 2.00 10.71 -5.58
N VAL A 79 2.66 10.40 -4.45
CA VAL A 79 2.54 9.11 -3.77
C VAL A 79 1.15 8.95 -3.12
N MET A 80 0.53 10.05 -2.68
CA MET A 80 -0.75 10.05 -1.97
C MET A 80 -1.66 11.23 -2.37
N PRO A 81 -2.12 11.29 -3.64
CA PRO A 81 -2.85 12.45 -4.17
C PRO A 81 -4.14 12.79 -3.40
N ARG A 82 -4.76 11.80 -2.75
CA ARG A 82 -5.95 12.03 -1.92
C ARG A 82 -5.64 12.80 -0.64
N LEU A 83 -4.54 12.48 0.04
CA LEU A 83 -4.21 13.11 1.32
C LEU A 83 -3.73 14.54 1.10
N ASP A 84 -2.86 14.73 0.11
CA ASP A 84 -2.30 16.02 -0.25
C ASP A 84 -3.38 16.96 -0.81
N GLY A 85 -4.30 16.43 -1.63
CA GLY A 85 -5.47 17.19 -2.08
C GLY A 85 -6.46 17.59 -0.97
N ILE A 86 -6.52 16.86 0.16
CA ILE A 86 -7.30 17.27 1.34
C ILE A 86 -6.58 18.39 2.09
N ARG A 87 -5.27 18.25 2.33
CA ARG A 87 -4.46 19.26 3.03
C ARG A 87 -4.45 20.58 2.27
N TYR A 88 -4.25 20.53 0.95
CA TYR A 88 -4.31 21.71 0.09
C TYR A 88 -5.67 22.42 0.19
N ARG A 89 -6.77 21.65 0.11
CA ARG A 89 -8.12 22.21 0.28
C ARG A 89 -8.33 22.84 1.65
N GLN A 90 -7.83 22.23 2.72
CA GLN A 90 -7.93 22.79 4.07
C GLN A 90 -7.16 24.11 4.21
N GLN A 91 -5.93 24.16 3.69
CA GLN A 91 -5.10 25.38 3.71
C GLN A 91 -5.74 26.51 2.89
N ALA A 92 -6.24 26.20 1.69
CA ALA A 92 -6.97 27.15 0.87
C ALA A 92 -8.21 27.67 1.62
N GLN A 93 -8.99 26.77 2.22
CA GLN A 93 -10.17 27.15 2.99
C GLN A 93 -9.82 28.04 4.19
N GLN A 94 -8.69 27.82 4.86
CA GLN A 94 -8.24 28.70 5.95
C GLN A 94 -7.95 30.10 5.42
N GLN A 95 -7.20 30.23 4.33
CA GLN A 95 -6.87 31.53 3.72
C GLN A 95 -8.13 32.28 3.26
N LEU A 96 -9.11 31.59 2.67
CA LEU A 96 -10.36 32.19 2.21
C LEU A 96 -11.24 32.73 3.36
N ASN A 97 -11.09 32.18 4.56
CA ASN A 97 -11.92 32.54 5.72
C ASN A 97 -11.16 33.37 6.77
N SER A 98 -9.92 33.73 6.50
CA SER A 98 -9.09 34.55 7.39
C SER A 98 -8.90 35.97 6.87
N TYR A 99 -8.46 36.85 7.75
CA TYR A 99 -7.85 38.11 7.35
C TYR A 99 -6.34 37.92 7.19
N GLY A 100 -5.74 38.76 6.36
CA GLY A 100 -4.29 38.87 6.31
C GLY A 100 -3.84 39.89 5.30
N TRP A 101 -2.54 40.08 5.20
CA TRP A 101 -1.96 41.06 4.31
C TRP A 101 -1.65 40.42 2.95
N VAL A 102 -1.99 41.13 1.87
CA VAL A 102 -1.53 40.80 0.52
C VAL A 102 -0.21 41.53 0.27
N THR A 103 -0.22 42.85 0.46
CA THR A 103 0.97 43.71 0.35
C THR A 103 0.96 44.71 1.50
N PRO A 104 1.62 44.39 2.64
CA PRO A 104 1.65 45.27 3.81
C PRO A 104 2.19 46.68 3.49
N GLN A 105 3.18 46.77 2.61
CA GLN A 105 3.84 48.03 2.25
C GLN A 105 2.90 49.00 1.52
N GLN A 106 1.90 48.45 0.84
CA GLN A 106 0.88 49.21 0.10
C GLN A 106 -0.43 49.32 0.89
N GLY A 107 -0.49 48.79 2.12
CA GLY A 107 -1.69 48.77 2.94
C GLY A 107 -2.81 47.88 2.38
N ILE A 108 -2.49 46.91 1.52
CA ILE A 108 -3.48 46.03 0.88
C ILE A 108 -3.64 44.76 1.71
N ALA A 109 -4.82 44.58 2.31
CA ALA A 109 -5.21 43.39 3.05
C ALA A 109 -6.28 42.58 2.30
N HIS A 110 -6.30 41.26 2.50
CA HIS A 110 -7.42 40.42 2.15
C HIS A 110 -8.38 40.30 3.33
N ILE A 111 -9.66 40.20 3.01
CA ILE A 111 -10.75 39.97 3.96
C ILE A 111 -11.35 38.59 3.69
N PRO A 112 -12.01 37.96 4.69
CA PRO A 112 -12.73 36.72 4.49
C PRO A 112 -13.72 36.82 3.34
N LEU A 113 -13.78 35.80 2.49
CA LEU A 113 -14.61 35.80 1.28
C LEU A 113 -16.09 36.08 1.58
N LYS A 114 -16.61 35.57 2.68
CA LYS A 114 -18.00 35.79 3.10
C LYS A 114 -18.28 37.27 3.37
N GLU A 115 -17.33 38.00 3.94
CA GLU A 115 -17.47 39.45 4.15
C GLU A 115 -17.31 40.21 2.85
N ALA A 116 -16.37 39.81 1.99
CA ALA A 116 -16.23 40.40 0.65
C ALA A 116 -17.54 40.31 -0.14
N GLN A 117 -18.21 39.16 -0.11
CA GLN A 117 -19.53 38.98 -0.72
C GLN A 117 -20.58 39.94 -0.14
N GLN A 118 -20.64 40.08 1.18
CA GLN A 118 -21.58 41.00 1.83
C GLN A 118 -21.31 42.46 1.44
N LEU A 119 -20.04 42.86 1.40
CA LEU A 119 -19.65 44.21 1.00
C LEU A 119 -20.03 44.51 -0.45
N ILE A 120 -19.85 43.55 -1.37
CA ILE A 120 -20.26 43.71 -2.77
C ILE A 120 -21.79 43.82 -2.88
N LEU A 121 -22.54 43.01 -2.12
CA LEU A 121 -24.01 43.11 -2.11
C LEU A 121 -24.50 44.47 -1.58
N GLN A 122 -23.82 45.03 -0.58
CA GLN A 122 -24.19 46.30 0.03
C GLN A 122 -23.78 47.52 -0.79
N ARG A 123 -22.57 47.49 -1.38
CA ARG A 123 -21.93 48.66 -2.01
C ARG A 123 -21.92 48.60 -3.53
N GLY A 124 -22.32 47.46 -4.12
CA GLY A 124 -22.17 47.18 -5.54
C GLY A 124 -20.73 46.80 -5.91
N TRP A 125 -20.47 46.66 -7.21
CA TRP A 125 -19.16 46.30 -7.71
C TRP A 125 -18.14 47.43 -7.46
N PRO A 126 -16.97 47.13 -6.86
CA PRO A 126 -15.93 48.12 -6.65
C PRO A 126 -15.34 48.56 -8.00
N GLN A 127 -15.01 49.85 -8.12
CA GLN A 127 -14.23 50.31 -9.27
C GLN A 127 -12.82 49.69 -9.19
N PRO A 128 -12.27 49.17 -10.31
CA PRO A 128 -10.92 48.63 -10.33
C PRO A 128 -9.93 49.66 -9.79
N TYR A 129 -9.12 49.26 -8.82
CA TYR A 129 -8.05 50.11 -8.31
C TYR A 129 -7.04 50.37 -9.44
N ALA A 130 -6.91 51.63 -9.87
CA ALA A 130 -6.09 52.05 -11.02
C ALA A 130 -4.56 51.96 -10.79
N GLY A 131 -4.11 51.17 -9.80
CA GLY A 131 -2.71 51.07 -9.38
C GLY A 131 -1.99 49.78 -9.79
N GLN A 132 -2.51 48.98 -10.73
CA GLN A 132 -1.87 47.72 -11.17
C GLN A 132 -1.73 47.59 -12.70
N THR A 133 -1.40 48.70 -13.37
CA THR A 133 -0.94 48.69 -14.78
C THR A 133 0.57 48.93 -14.91
N GLY A 134 1.34 48.69 -13.86
CA GLY A 134 2.81 48.76 -13.90
C GLY A 134 3.45 47.38 -13.74
N ALA A 135 4.32 47.01 -14.68
CA ALA A 135 5.24 45.87 -14.65
C ALA A 135 4.67 44.48 -14.97
N ARG A 136 4.20 44.32 -16.22
CA ARG A 136 4.59 43.16 -17.04
C ARG A 136 5.38 43.68 -18.25
N ASP A 137 6.52 44.30 -17.97
CA ASP A 137 7.60 44.36 -18.94
C ASP A 137 8.38 43.06 -18.78
N GLY A 138 8.25 42.18 -19.77
CA GLY A 138 9.13 41.06 -20.00
C GLY A 138 9.52 41.06 -21.48
N PRO A 139 10.79 40.79 -21.82
CA PRO A 139 11.33 40.83 -23.18
C PRO A 139 10.69 39.81 -24.13
#